data_AF-A0A326QG83-F1
#
_entry.id   AF-A0A326QG83-F1
#
_cell.length_a   1.000
_cell.length_b   1.000
_cell.length_c   1.000
_cell.angle_alpha   90.00
_cell.angle_beta   90.00
_cell.angle_gamma   90.00
#
_symmetry.space_group_name_H-M   'P 1'
#
loop_
_entity.id
_entity.type
_entity.pdbx_description
1 polymer ?
#
loop_
_entity_poly.entity_id
_entity_poly.type
_entity_poly.pdbx_seq_one_letter_code
_entity_poly.pdbx_strand_id
1 'polypeptide(L)' 'MSQSLSVSREFFVEAHSRAIDNCTELEDLRKVSKTLLRAWQIQAMFSEQYGAQALGIKRP' A
#
# COMPACT_ATOMS: atom_id res chain seq x y z
N MET A 1 -17.73 0.04 -12.60
CA MET A 1 -16.51 0.71 -13.10
C MET A 1 -15.33 -0.11 -12.63
N SER A 2 -14.68 -0.84 -13.52
CA SER A 2 -13.50 -1.62 -13.18
C SER A 2 -12.36 -0.64 -12.88
N GLN A 3 -12.07 -0.40 -11.60
CA GLN A 3 -10.89 0.34 -11.20
C GLN A 3 -9.67 -0.54 -11.47
N SER A 4 -9.23 -0.61 -12.74
CA SER A 4 -7.97 -1.26 -13.08
C SER A 4 -6.87 -0.48 -12.37
N LEU A 5 -6.14 -1.16 -11.50
CA LEU A 5 -4.94 -0.61 -10.90
C LEU A 5 -3.98 -0.24 -12.03
N SER A 6 -3.07 0.72 -11.81
CA SER A 6 -1.96 0.86 -12.75
C SER A 6 -1.19 -0.46 -12.78
N VAL A 7 -0.66 -0.86 -13.94
CA VAL A 7 0.10 -2.11 -14.11
C VAL A 7 1.19 -2.26 -13.04
N SER A 8 1.87 -1.17 -12.68
CA SER A 8 2.87 -1.15 -11.60
C SER A 8 2.28 -1.54 -10.23
N ARG A 9 1.05 -1.11 -9.93
CA ARG A 9 0.35 -1.43 -8.69
C ARG A 9 -0.14 -2.88 -8.69
N GLU A 10 -0.54 -3.42 -9.83
CA GLU A 10 -0.87 -4.86 -9.98
C GLU A 10 0.35 -5.74 -9.68
N PHE A 11 1.50 -5.44 -10.30
CA PHE A 11 2.76 -6.14 -10.02
C PHE A 11 3.17 -6.04 -8.54
N PHE A 12 3.01 -4.86 -7.95
CA PHE A 12 3.35 -4.65 -6.55
C PHE A 12 2.49 -5.52 -5.63
N VAL A 13 1.18 -5.57 -5.87
CA VAL A 13 0.24 -6.42 -5.12
C VAL A 13 0.58 -7.90 -5.29
N GLU A 14 0.76 -8.36 -6.52
CA GLU A 14 1.09 -9.76 -6.83
C GLU A 14 2.42 -10.19 -6.18
N ALA A 15 3.45 -9.33 -6.21
CA ALA A 15 4.74 -9.61 -5.57
C ALA A 15 4.61 -9.80 -4.06
N HIS A 16 3.79 -8.97 -3.39
CA HIS A 16 3.56 -9.11 -1.95
C HIS A 16 2.64 -10.28 -1.62
N SER A 17 1.67 -10.62 -2.48
CA SER A 17 0.85 -11.83 -2.34
C SER A 17 1.72 -13.07 -2.32
N ARG A 18 2.62 -13.22 -3.30
CA ARG A 18 3.56 -14.34 -3.35
C ARG A 18 4.53 -14.35 -2.17
N ALA A 19 4.93 -13.19 -1.67
CA ALA A 19 5.76 -13.11 -0.48
C ALA A 19 5.04 -13.65 0.77
N ILE A 20 3.73 -13.39 0.90
CA ILE A 20 2.90 -13.95 1.98
C ILE A 20 2.79 -15.47 1.83
N ASP A 21 2.46 -15.96 0.63
CA ASP A 21 2.24 -17.39 0.38
C ASP A 21 3.51 -18.23 0.64
N ASN A 22 4.69 -17.64 0.48
CA ASN A 22 5.98 -18.29 0.74
C ASN A 22 6.46 -18.18 2.20
N CYS A 23 5.72 -17.50 3.10
CA CYS A 23 6.11 -17.41 4.50
C CYS A 23 5.87 -18.75 5.21
N THR A 24 6.94 -19.43 5.62
CA THR A 24 6.86 -20.68 6.39
C THR A 24 6.99 -20.44 7.90
N GLU A 25 7.63 -19.34 8.31
CA GLU A 25 7.89 -19.01 9.70
C GLU A 25 7.16 -17.73 10.13
N LEU A 26 6.80 -17.66 11.42
CA LEU A 26 6.11 -16.50 11.99
C LEU A 26 6.88 -15.19 11.80
N GLU A 27 8.21 -15.24 11.85
CA GLU A 27 9.03 -14.04 11.68
C GLU A 27 9.08 -13.53 10.24
N ASP A 28 8.93 -14.40 9.25
CA ASP A 28 8.83 -13.98 7.85
C ASP A 28 7.48 -13.30 7.59
N LEU A 29 6.41 -13.86 8.14
CA LEU A 29 5.09 -13.23 8.11
C LEU A 29 5.11 -11.86 8.81
N ARG A 30 5.80 -11.74 9.94
CA ARG A 30 5.94 -10.47 10.67
C ARG A 30 6.67 -9.42 9.83
N LYS A 31 7.74 -9.79 9.12
CA LYS A 31 8.48 -8.87 8.24
C LYS A 31 7.61 -8.39 7.09
N VAL A 32 6.96 -9.31 6.37
CA VAL A 32 6.08 -8.97 5.24
C VAL A 32 4.92 -8.07 5.69
N SER A 33 4.31 -8.37 6.84
CA SER A 33 3.23 -7.56 7.42
C SER A 33 3.68 -6.13 7.75
N LYS A 34 4.88 -5.94 8.32
CA LYS A 34 5.43 -4.60 8.61
C LYS A 34 5.70 -3.80 7.32
N THR A 35 6.17 -4.46 6.27
CA THR A 35 6.37 -3.83 4.96
C THR A 35 5.04 -3.37 4.37
N LEU A 36 4.02 -4.23 4.39
CA LEU A 36 2.68 -3.91 3.91
C LEU A 36 2.04 -2.77 4.71
N LEU A 37 2.20 -2.76 6.04
CA LEU A 37 1.72 -1.69 6.90
C LEU A 37 2.32 -0.33 6.52
N ARG A 38 3.64 -0.27 6.25
CA ARG A 38 4.31 0.96 5.79
C ARG A 38 3.79 1.40 4.42
N ALA A 39 3.63 0.47 3.49
CA ALA A 39 3.10 0.77 2.16
C ALA A 39 1.68 1.35 2.25
N TRP A 40 0.83 0.78 3.10
CA TRP A 40 -0.51 1.30 3.35
C TRP A 40 -0.49 2.70 3.98
N GLN A 41 0.37 2.94 4.97
CA GLN A 41 0.52 4.27 5.58
C GLN A 41 0.93 5.32 4.55
N ILE A 42 1.88 5.01 3.66
CA ILE A 42 2.29 5.91 2.57
C ILE A 42 1.10 6.20 1.64
N GLN A 43 0.34 5.18 1.26
CA GLN A 43 -0.83 5.35 0.41
C GLN A 43 -1.92 6.22 1.09
N ALA A 44 -2.14 6.03 2.39
CA ALA A 44 -3.09 6.80 3.17
C ALA A 44 -2.65 8.27 3.29
N MET A 45 -1.37 8.54 3.54
CA MET A 45 -0.81 9.90 3.56
C MET A 45 -0.97 10.60 2.20
N PHE A 46 -0.71 9.89 1.10
CA PHE A 46 -0.91 10.44 -0.24
C PHE A 46 -2.39 10.80 -0.49
N SER A 47 -3.30 9.94 0.00
CA SER A 47 -4.74 10.16 -0.11
C SER A 47 -5.21 11.34 0.74
N GLU A 48 -4.64 11.53 1.93
CA GLU A 48 -4.90 12.68 2.80
C GLU A 48 -4.40 13.98 2.16
N GLN A 49 -3.16 14.00 1.66
CA GLN A 49 -2.58 15.16 0.99
C GLN A 49 -3.35 15.55 -0.27
N TYR A 50 -3.69 14.57 -1.10
CA TYR A 50 -4.49 14.78 -2.30
C TYR A 50 -5.90 15.27 -1.95
N GLY A 51 -6.55 14.69 -0.93
CA GLY A 51 -7.83 15.15 -0.42
C GLY A 51 -7.79 16.59 0.10
N ALA A 52 -6.76 16.96 0.86
CA ALA A 52 -6.57 18.32 1.34
C ALA A 52 -6.38 19.32 0.19
N GLN A 53 -5.58 18.97 -0.83
CA GLN A 53 -5.42 19.79 -2.04
C GLN A 53 -6.74 19.95 -2.81
N ALA A 54 -7.49 18.86 -3.01
CA ALA A 54 -8.76 18.88 -3.70
C ALA A 54 -9.82 19.74 -2.98
N LEU A 55 -9.77 19.77 -1.64
CA LEU A 55 -10.65 20.59 -0.81
C LEU A 55 -10.12 22.02 -0.58
N GLY A 56 -8.98 22.38 -1.15
CA GLY A 56 -8.35 23.70 -0.96
C GLY A 56 -7.85 23.97 0.47
N ILE A 57 -7.72 22.93 1.29
CA ILE A 57 -7.25 23.03 2.68
C ILE A 57 -5.73 23.11 2.65
N LYS A 58 -5.16 24.28 2.95
CA LYS A 58 -3.73 24.42 3.21
C LYS A 58 -3.45 24.01 4.66
N ARG A 59 -2.66 22.95 4.86
CA ARG A 59 -2.06 22.68 6.18
C ARG A 59 -1.15 23.88 6.55
N PRO A 60 -1.18 24.36 7.81
CA PRO A 60 -0.29 25.41 8.29
C PRO A 60 1.19 25.00 8.20
#